data_AF-A0A5M5C8J7-F1
#
_entry.id   AF-A0A5M5C8J7-F1
#
_cell.length_a   1.000
_cell.length_b   1.000
_cell.length_c   1.000
_cell.angle_alpha   90.00
_cell.angle_beta   90.00
_cell.angle_gamma   90.00
#
_symmetry.space_group_name_H-M   'P 1'
#
loop_
_entity.id
_entity.type
_entity.pdbx_description
1 polymer ?
#
loop_
_entity_poly.entity_id
_entity_poly.type
_entity_poly.pdbx_seq_one_letter_code
_entity_poly.pdbx_strand_id
1 'polypeptide(L)'
;SIEDFDSEEALPHPYQWNNFSPEEVANHDENAARNVLRRMHHVNDITPRDFVEVCVDMKQQGVGGYDSWGARPEPFHQIPANRDYQWGFTLVPVRSANQANEAAKYDYR
;
A
#
# COMPACT_ATOMS: atom_id res chain seq x y z
N SER A 1 -2.14 12.13 -7.69
CA SER A 1 -2.30 11.17 -6.58
C SER A 1 -3.75 10.76 -6.41
N ILE A 2 -3.97 9.44 -6.38
CA ILE A 2 -5.26 8.78 -6.08
C ILE A 2 -5.30 8.34 -4.61
N GLU A 3 -4.14 8.10 -4.00
CA GLU A 3 -3.94 7.61 -2.62
C GLU A 3 -3.35 8.71 -1.72
N ASP A 4 -3.66 8.68 -0.42
CA ASP A 4 -3.23 9.68 0.56
C ASP A 4 -1.70 9.64 0.77
N PHE A 5 -1.13 8.43 0.72
CA PHE A 5 0.30 8.17 0.89
C PHE A 5 1.05 7.97 -0.42
N ASP A 6 0.52 8.49 -1.53
CA ASP A 6 1.21 8.48 -2.83
C ASP A 6 2.47 9.36 -2.77
N SER A 7 3.60 8.70 -2.54
CA SER A 7 4.87 9.36 -2.31
C SER A 7 5.45 10.07 -3.55
N GLU A 8 4.94 9.79 -4.75
CA GLU A 8 5.42 10.42 -5.99
C GLU A 8 5.18 11.94 -5.98
N GLU A 9 4.10 12.39 -5.34
CA GLU A 9 3.70 13.81 -5.34
C GLU A 9 4.50 14.67 -4.35
N ALA A 10 5.40 14.07 -3.56
CA ALA A 10 6.31 14.81 -2.68
C ALA A 10 7.48 15.42 -3.49
N LEU A 11 7.15 16.18 -4.54
CA LEU A 11 8.05 16.80 -5.52
C LEU A 11 9.18 17.66 -4.94
N PRO A 12 9.02 18.35 -3.79
CA PRO A 12 10.13 19.08 -3.17
C PRO A 12 11.29 18.17 -2.73
N HIS A 13 11.06 16.85 -2.63
CA HIS A 13 12.05 15.89 -2.16
C HIS A 13 12.57 15.01 -3.31
N PRO A 14 13.88 14.71 -3.34
CA PRO A 14 14.41 13.70 -4.24
C PRO A 14 13.90 12.31 -3.84
N TYR A 15 14.00 11.36 -4.76
CA TYR A 15 13.75 9.95 -4.44
C TYR A 15 14.72 9.43 -3.37
N GLN A 16 14.24 8.44 -2.61
CA GLN A 16 15.07 7.64 -1.73
C GLN A 16 15.88 6.64 -2.56
N TRP A 17 17.07 7.08 -3.00
CA TRP A 17 17.96 6.23 -3.78
C TRP A 17 18.62 5.14 -2.93
N ASN A 18 18.72 3.94 -3.51
CA ASN A 18 19.62 2.91 -2.99
C ASN A 18 21.06 3.30 -3.36
N ASN A 19 21.95 3.32 -2.37
CA ASN A 19 23.36 3.70 -2.53
C ASN A 19 24.27 2.55 -2.09
N PHE A 20 23.96 1.31 -2.50
CA PHE A 20 24.72 0.13 -2.07
C PHE A 20 26.05 -0.02 -2.81
N SER A 21 26.16 0.55 -4.02
CA SER A 21 27.38 0.53 -4.83
C SER A 21 27.67 1.89 -5.50
N PRO A 22 28.93 2.19 -5.85
CA PRO A 22 29.28 3.42 -6.58
C PRO A 22 28.61 3.52 -7.96
N GLU A 23 28.36 2.39 -8.62
CA GLU A 23 27.69 2.35 -9.92
C GLU A 23 26.23 2.79 -9.81
N GLU A 24 25.49 2.31 -8.80
CA GLU A 24 24.12 2.77 -8.53
C GLU A 24 24.09 4.27 -8.26
N VAL A 25 25.02 4.78 -7.44
CA VAL A 25 25.13 6.22 -7.12
C VAL A 25 25.37 7.07 -8.38
N ALA A 26 26.18 6.56 -9.32
CA ALA A 26 26.49 7.28 -10.56
C ALA A 26 25.34 7.27 -11.57
N ASN A 27 24.42 6.29 -11.49
CA ASN A 27 23.43 5.99 -12.51
C ASN A 27 21.98 6.13 -12.02
N HIS A 28 21.70 7.14 -11.17
CA HIS A 28 20.32 7.47 -10.76
C HIS A 28 19.49 7.92 -11.98
N ASP A 29 18.39 7.22 -12.26
CA ASP A 29 17.46 7.53 -13.36
C ASP A 29 16.07 7.88 -12.79
N GLU A 30 15.74 9.17 -12.80
CA GLU A 30 14.46 9.67 -12.29
C GLU A 30 13.24 9.13 -13.04
N ASN A 31 13.37 8.83 -14.34
CA ASN A 31 12.26 8.29 -15.11
C ASN A 31 11.96 6.85 -14.68
N ALA A 32 13.00 6.07 -14.42
CA ALA A 32 12.87 4.71 -13.93
C ALA A 32 12.39 4.66 -12.46
N ALA A 33 12.70 5.69 -11.67
CA ALA A 33 12.31 5.77 -10.26
C ALA A 33 10.84 6.16 -10.02
N ARG A 34 10.17 6.73 -11.02
CA ARG A 34 8.77 7.19 -10.92
C ARG A 34 7.82 6.06 -10.52
N ASN A 35 7.06 6.26 -9.45
CA ASN A 35 6.17 5.25 -8.85
C ASN A 35 6.88 3.93 -8.43
N VAL A 36 8.21 3.96 -8.28
CA VAL A 36 9.04 2.82 -7.84
C VAL A 36 9.76 3.14 -6.55
N LEU A 37 10.39 4.33 -6.48
CA LEU A 37 11.07 4.82 -5.29
C LEU A 37 10.24 5.90 -4.60
N ARG A 38 10.42 6.03 -3.27
CA ARG A 38 9.63 6.96 -2.45
C ARG A 38 10.28 8.34 -2.40
N ARG A 39 9.47 9.41 -2.34
CA ARG A 39 9.96 10.77 -2.03
C ARG A 39 9.54 11.30 -0.65
N MET A 40 8.54 10.69 -0.02
CA MET A 40 8.13 11.02 1.35
C MET A 40 9.08 10.35 2.35
N HIS A 41 9.84 11.16 3.10
CA HIS A 41 10.85 10.69 4.06
C HIS A 41 10.48 11.02 5.50
N HIS A 42 9.67 12.05 5.71
CA HIS A 42 9.30 12.55 7.04
C HIS A 42 7.79 12.62 7.20
N VAL A 43 7.34 12.56 8.45
CA VAL A 43 5.91 12.70 8.80
C VAL A 43 5.30 14.02 8.34
N ASN A 44 6.12 15.07 8.18
CA ASN A 44 5.68 16.39 7.73
C ASN A 44 5.40 16.45 6.22
N ASP A 45 5.78 15.41 5.46
CA ASP A 45 5.52 15.34 4.02
C ASP A 45 4.06 14.93 3.73
N ILE A 46 3.33 14.48 4.76
CA ILE A 46 1.92 14.11 4.69
C ILE A 46 1.07 15.37 4.85
N THR A 47 0.24 15.64 3.84
CA THR A 47 -0.71 16.77 3.85
C THR A 47 -2.13 16.24 3.97
N PRO A 48 -2.95 16.72 4.92
CA PRO A 48 -4.33 16.28 5.06
C PRO A 48 -5.14 16.49 3.77
N ARG A 49 -5.95 15.49 3.41
CA ARG A 49 -6.81 15.52 2.23
C ARG A 49 -8.29 15.53 2.63
N ASP A 50 -9.13 16.11 1.77
CA ASP A 50 -10.59 16.12 1.93
C ASP A 50 -11.23 14.87 1.29
N PHE A 51 -10.67 13.70 1.59
CA PHE A 51 -11.25 12.40 1.23
C PHE A 51 -10.83 11.33 2.24
N VAL A 52 -11.46 10.17 2.16
CA VAL A 52 -11.09 8.99 2.95
C VAL A 52 -10.60 7.90 2.01
N GLU A 53 -9.40 7.39 2.27
CA GLU A 53 -8.88 6.21 1.60
C GLU A 53 -9.45 4.94 2.24
N VAL A 54 -9.92 4.00 1.42
CA VAL A 54 -10.46 2.72 1.87
C VAL A 54 -9.72 1.59 1.15
N CYS A 55 -8.82 0.92 1.85
CA CYS A 55 -8.12 -0.27 1.35
C CYS A 55 -9.00 -1.51 1.55
N VAL A 56 -9.29 -2.22 0.46
CA VAL A 56 -10.18 -3.40 0.47
C VAL A 56 -9.40 -4.58 -0.07
N ASP A 57 -8.75 -5.31 0.84
CA ASP A 57 -7.82 -6.40 0.51
C ASP A 57 -8.33 -7.77 0.94
N MET A 58 -8.07 -8.80 0.12
CA MET A 58 -8.30 -10.20 0.51
C MET A 58 -7.44 -10.60 1.72
N LYS A 59 -6.15 -10.25 1.65
CA LYS A 59 -5.11 -10.54 2.66
C LYS A 59 -4.02 -9.49 2.54
N GLN A 60 -3.38 -9.21 3.67
CA GLN A 60 -2.15 -8.44 3.75
C GLN A 60 -1.03 -9.34 4.31
N GLN A 61 0.17 -9.24 3.76
CA GLN A 61 1.33 -9.98 4.27
C GLN A 61 1.72 -9.44 5.66
N GLY A 62 2.17 -10.33 6.55
CA GLY A 62 2.72 -9.91 7.83
C GLY A 62 3.94 -8.99 7.68
N VAL A 63 4.19 -8.13 8.65
CA VAL A 63 5.29 -7.14 8.59
C VAL A 63 6.65 -7.77 8.92
N GLY A 64 6.68 -8.84 9.74
CA GLY A 64 7.93 -9.43 10.25
C GLY A 64 8.48 -8.68 11.46
N GLY A 65 9.81 -8.56 11.56
CA GLY A 65 10.45 -7.73 12.60
C GLY A 65 11.30 -8.47 13.64
N TYR A 66 11.71 -9.72 13.40
CA TYR A 66 12.79 -10.32 14.21
C TYR A 66 14.12 -9.59 14.02
N ASP A 67 14.37 -9.12 12.80
CA ASP A 67 15.36 -8.11 12.49
C ASP A 67 14.86 -7.16 11.40
N SER A 68 15.65 -6.12 11.11
CA SER A 68 15.37 -5.13 10.07
C SER A 68 16.42 -5.16 8.94
N TRP A 69 17.10 -6.29 8.74
CA TRP A 69 18.19 -6.43 7.76
C TRP A 69 18.16 -7.75 6.98
N GLY A 70 17.11 -8.57 7.10
CA GLY A 70 16.91 -9.70 6.19
C GLY A 70 15.84 -10.71 6.60
N ALA A 71 15.42 -10.74 7.86
CA ALA A 71 14.38 -11.63 8.32
C ALA A 71 13.06 -11.36 7.59
N ARG A 72 12.45 -12.41 7.06
CA ARG A 72 11.10 -12.38 6.49
C ARG A 72 10.05 -12.67 7.56
N PRO A 73 8.78 -12.29 7.36
CA PRO A 73 7.68 -12.79 8.19
C PRO A 73 7.66 -14.31 8.20
N GLU A 74 7.22 -14.91 9.32
CA GLU A 74 7.08 -16.38 9.40
C GLU A 74 6.22 -16.93 8.24
N PRO A 75 6.48 -18.16 7.74
CA PRO A 75 5.81 -18.69 6.54
C PRO A 75 4.29 -18.64 6.59
N PHE A 76 3.68 -18.80 7.76
CA PHE A 76 2.23 -18.76 7.95
C PHE A 76 1.63 -17.34 7.93
N HIS A 77 2.46 -16.30 7.98
CA HIS A 77 2.10 -14.89 7.78
C HIS A 77 2.43 -14.37 6.36
N GLN A 78 2.93 -15.23 5.47
CA GLN A 78 3.23 -14.85 4.09
C GLN A 78 2.04 -15.11 3.16
N ILE A 79 2.03 -14.42 2.01
CA ILE A 79 1.12 -14.65 0.89
C ILE A 79 1.97 -15.23 -0.26
N PRO A 80 2.07 -16.56 -0.39
CA PRO A 80 2.81 -17.22 -1.47
C PRO A 80 2.32 -16.81 -2.86
N ALA A 81 3.24 -16.48 -3.76
CA ALA A 81 2.96 -16.10 -5.15
C ALA A 81 2.80 -17.30 -6.12
N ASN A 82 3.07 -18.51 -5.64
CA ASN A 82 3.05 -19.74 -6.44
C ASN A 82 1.70 -20.48 -6.41
N ARG A 83 0.60 -19.75 -6.15
CA ARG A 83 -0.75 -20.30 -6.13
C ARG A 83 -1.79 -19.24 -6.47
N ASP A 84 -2.93 -19.71 -6.94
CA ASP A 84 -4.06 -18.86 -7.27
C ASP A 84 -4.85 -18.47 -6.01
N TYR A 85 -5.38 -17.26 -6.01
CA TYR A 85 -6.31 -16.76 -5.00
C TYR A 85 -7.55 -16.23 -5.68
N GLN A 86 -8.72 -16.61 -5.16
CA GLN A 86 -10.01 -16.11 -5.60
C GLN A 86 -10.67 -15.38 -4.44
N TRP A 87 -11.06 -14.14 -4.68
CA TRP A 87 -11.72 -13.30 -3.70
C TRP A 87 -12.59 -12.27 -4.40
N GLY A 88 -13.69 -11.92 -3.74
CA GLY A 88 -14.62 -10.90 -4.21
C GLY A 88 -15.29 -10.25 -3.00
N PHE A 89 -15.81 -9.04 -3.22
CA PHE A 89 -16.56 -8.29 -2.23
C PHE A 89 -17.69 -7.52 -2.94
N THR A 90 -18.74 -7.20 -2.19
CA THR A 90 -19.89 -6.44 -2.68
C THR A 90 -20.04 -5.18 -1.86
N LEU A 91 -20.09 -4.02 -2.52
CA LEU A 91 -20.41 -2.74 -1.89
C LEU A 91 -21.89 -2.44 -2.06
N VAL A 92 -22.59 -2.26 -0.94
CA VAL A 92 -24.01 -1.89 -0.92
C VAL A 92 -24.16 -0.53 -0.25
N PRO A 93 -24.47 0.54 -1.00
CA PRO A 93 -24.74 1.85 -0.41
C PRO A 93 -25.99 1.82 0.45
N VAL A 94 -25.91 2.39 1.66
CA VAL A 94 -27.02 2.47 2.61
C VAL A 94 -27.17 3.90 3.15
N ARG A 95 -28.41 4.27 3.50
CA ARG A 95 -28.78 5.60 3.99
C ARG A 95 -29.11 5.63 5.47
N SER A 96 -29.14 4.47 6.14
CA SER A 96 -29.39 4.35 7.58
C SER A 96 -28.88 3.02 8.14
N ALA A 97 -28.69 2.96 9.45
CA ALA A 97 -28.33 1.72 10.16
C ALA A 97 -29.38 0.61 9.95
N ASN A 98 -30.67 0.96 9.89
CA ASN A 98 -31.73 -0.01 9.62
C ASN A 98 -31.59 -0.62 8.22
N GLN A 99 -31.27 0.18 7.20
CA GLN A 99 -31.03 -0.33 5.85
C GLN A 99 -29.77 -1.21 5.79
N ALA A 100 -28.72 -0.87 6.54
CA ALA A 100 -27.53 -1.72 6.66
C ALA A 100 -27.87 -3.11 7.23
N ASN A 101 -28.71 -3.14 8.27
CA ASN A 101 -29.16 -4.40 8.87
C ASN A 101 -30.00 -5.24 7.91
N GLU A 102 -30.83 -4.62 7.05
CA GLU A 102 -31.57 -5.35 6.02
C GLU A 102 -30.65 -5.86 4.91
N ALA A 103 -29.73 -5.02 4.41
CA ALA A 103 -28.78 -5.40 3.37
C ALA A 103 -27.92 -6.60 3.82
N ALA A 104 -27.44 -6.60 5.05
CA ALA A 104 -26.61 -7.68 5.61
C ALA A 104 -27.30 -9.06 5.66
N LYS A 105 -28.63 -9.15 5.48
CA LYS A 105 -29.37 -10.43 5.46
C LYS A 105 -29.32 -11.16 4.12
N TYR A 106 -28.93 -10.47 3.05
CA TYR A 106 -28.89 -11.05 1.70
C TYR A 106 -27.53 -11.69 1.40
N ASP A 107 -27.56 -12.79 0.64
CA ASP A 107 -26.36 -13.44 0.10
C ASP A 107 -26.08 -12.86 -1.30
N TYR A 108 -25.16 -11.90 -1.36
CA TYR A 108 -24.74 -11.24 -2.60
C TYR A 108 -23.64 -12.06 -3.30
N ARG A 109 -24.00 -13.24 -3.80
CA ARG A 109 -23.11 -14.05 -4.64
C ARG A 109 -23.17 -13.63 -6.10
#